data_AF-A0A7Y5ITV9-F1
#
_entry.id   AF-A0A7Y5ITV9-F1
#
_cell.length_a   1.000
_cell.length_b   1.000
_cell.length_c   1.000
_cell.angle_alpha   90.00
_cell.angle_beta   90.00
_cell.angle_gamma   90.00
#
_symmetry.space_group_name_H-M   'P 1'
#
loop_
_entity.id
_entity.type
_entity.pdbx_description
1 polymer ?
#
loop_
_entity_poly.entity_id
_entity_poly.type
_entity_poly.pdbx_seq_one_letter_code
_entity_poly.pdbx_strand_id
1 'polypeptide(L)'
;MTERIRASRNIRREFDELLEDVRQTDEYWLEGFLFQITEDIHKEMEQQKISRVELSRRLGVSKSYVTKILGADVNLTARTLVRIARALGCELTPPRLKRRGSETSADFVIELPKPSMSSTDLTASKARKRKAS
;
A
#
# COMPACT_ATOMS: atom_id res chain seq x y z
N MET A 1 16.40 -12.32 -29.76
CA MET A 1 15.12 -12.46 -29.02
C MET A 1 15.31 -13.12 -27.65
N THR A 2 16.19 -14.12 -27.54
CA THR A 2 16.45 -14.92 -26.32
C THR A 2 17.15 -14.16 -25.18
N GLU A 3 17.98 -13.15 -25.49
CA GLU A 3 18.69 -12.38 -24.45
C GLU A 3 17.80 -11.44 -23.64
N ARG A 4 16.84 -10.76 -24.27
CA ARG A 4 15.90 -9.86 -23.57
C ARG A 4 15.03 -10.63 -22.57
N ILE A 5 14.65 -11.87 -22.92
CA ILE A 5 13.88 -12.76 -22.04
C ILE A 5 14.73 -13.26 -20.85
N ARG A 6 16.04 -13.49 -21.04
CA ARG A 6 16.96 -13.86 -19.94
C ARG A 6 17.21 -12.69 -18.98
N ALA A 7 17.45 -11.49 -19.50
CA ALA A 7 17.65 -10.28 -18.69
C ALA A 7 16.42 -9.98 -17.82
N SER A 8 15.21 -10.03 -18.40
CA SER A 8 13.96 -9.82 -17.65
C SER A 8 13.68 -10.91 -16.60
N ARG A 9 14.25 -12.12 -16.76
CA ARG A 9 14.09 -13.24 -15.81
C ARG A 9 15.08 -13.14 -14.65
N ASN A 10 16.30 -12.66 -14.90
CA ASN A 10 17.29 -12.39 -13.85
C ASN A 10 16.86 -11.22 -12.96
N ILE A 11 16.41 -10.12 -13.56
CA ILE A 11 15.92 -8.94 -12.80
C ILE A 11 14.77 -9.32 -11.86
N ARG A 12 13.85 -10.19 -12.31
CA ARG A 12 12.75 -10.67 -11.47
C ARG A 12 13.26 -11.49 -10.28
N ARG A 13 14.20 -12.42 -10.51
CA ARG A 13 14.78 -13.24 -9.45
C ARG A 13 15.56 -12.39 -8.43
N GLU A 14 16.41 -11.49 -8.90
CA GLU A 14 17.18 -10.57 -8.04
C GLU A 14 16.26 -9.67 -7.19
N PHE A 15 15.14 -9.23 -7.77
CA PHE A 15 14.13 -8.48 -7.04
C PHE A 15 13.39 -9.33 -6.00
N ASP A 16 13.04 -10.57 -6.34
CA ASP A 16 12.37 -11.49 -5.42
C ASP A 16 13.27 -11.84 -4.22
N GLU A 17 14.56 -12.10 -4.47
CA GLU A 17 15.58 -12.34 -3.42
C GLU A 17 15.76 -11.12 -2.50
N LEU A 18 15.88 -9.92 -3.08
CA LEU A 18 15.96 -8.68 -2.31
C LEU A 18 14.70 -8.47 -1.45
N LEU A 19 13.52 -8.77 -1.99
CA LEU A 19 12.27 -8.68 -1.24
C LEU A 19 12.21 -9.69 -0.09
N GLU A 20 12.73 -10.90 -0.27
CA GLU A 20 12.78 -11.90 0.81
C GLU A 20 13.67 -11.46 1.97
N ASP A 21 14.80 -10.81 1.69
CA ASP A 21 15.69 -10.24 2.69
C ASP A 21 14.99 -9.11 3.46
N VAL A 22 14.36 -8.18 2.74
CA VAL A 22 13.63 -7.05 3.36
C VAL A 22 12.47 -7.56 4.21
N ARG A 23 11.78 -8.64 3.83
CA ARG A 23 10.72 -9.28 4.63
C ARG A 23 11.20 -9.83 5.98
N GLN A 24 12.50 -9.96 6.22
CA GLN A 24 13.03 -10.34 7.52
C GLN A 24 13.23 -9.15 8.47
N THR A 25 13.08 -7.91 7.98
CA THR A 25 13.24 -6.69 8.78
C THR A 25 11.96 -6.31 9.51
N ASP A 26 12.09 -5.74 10.70
CA ASP A 26 10.94 -5.21 11.46
C ASP A 26 10.30 -4.03 10.71
N GLU A 27 11.12 -3.21 10.03
CA GLU A 27 10.68 -2.07 9.22
C GLU A 27 9.70 -2.50 8.12
N TYR A 28 9.95 -3.62 7.42
CA TYR A 28 9.03 -4.12 6.40
C TYR A 28 7.63 -4.38 6.96
N TRP A 29 7.56 -5.04 8.13
CA TRP A 29 6.30 -5.37 8.77
C TRP A 29 5.62 -4.13 9.36
N LEU A 30 6.41 -3.20 9.92
CA LEU A 30 5.91 -1.92 10.43
C LEU A 30 5.31 -1.07 9.30
N GLU A 31 6.02 -0.90 8.19
CA GLU A 31 5.54 -0.13 7.03
C GLU A 31 4.30 -0.77 6.41
N GLY A 32 4.27 -2.11 6.30
CA GLY A 32 3.08 -2.83 5.86
C GLY A 32 1.87 -2.57 6.77
N PHE A 33 2.07 -2.62 8.09
CA PHE A 33 1.02 -2.31 9.07
C PHE A 33 0.55 -0.86 8.98
N LEU A 34 1.48 0.09 8.89
CA LEU A 34 1.17 1.53 8.77
C LEU A 34 0.41 1.81 7.47
N PHE A 35 0.82 1.22 6.36
CA PHE A 35 0.13 1.34 5.08
C PHE A 35 -1.31 0.82 5.17
N GLN A 36 -1.52 -0.38 5.72
CA GLN A 36 -2.86 -0.96 5.82
C GLN A 36 -3.78 -0.09 6.68
N ILE A 37 -3.31 0.36 7.85
CA ILE A 37 -4.15 1.13 8.75
C ILE A 37 -4.44 2.53 8.22
N THR A 38 -3.50 3.19 7.52
CA THR A 38 -3.76 4.49 6.89
C THR A 38 -4.70 4.37 5.71
N GLU A 39 -4.63 3.30 4.93
CA GLU A 39 -5.60 2.98 3.87
C GLU A 39 -7.01 2.77 4.44
N ASP A 40 -7.15 2.03 5.54
CA ASP A 40 -8.46 1.83 6.19
C ASP A 40 -9.02 3.16 6.71
N ILE A 41 -8.18 4.01 7.32
CA ILE A 41 -8.55 5.36 7.73
C ILE A 41 -8.99 6.20 6.52
N HIS A 42 -8.26 6.12 5.40
CA HIS A 42 -8.58 6.83 4.17
C HIS A 42 -9.93 6.43 3.59
N LYS A 43 -10.18 5.12 3.50
CA LYS A 43 -11.46 4.57 3.02
C LYS A 43 -12.63 5.02 3.88
N GLU A 44 -12.49 4.95 5.21
CA GLU A 44 -13.54 5.42 6.13
C GLU A 44 -13.80 6.92 6.00
N MET A 45 -12.74 7.73 5.87
CA MET A 45 -12.88 9.16 5.62
C MET A 45 -13.62 9.44 4.30
N GLU A 46 -13.32 8.70 3.23
CA GLU A 46 -13.99 8.84 1.94
C GLU A 46 -15.47 8.46 2.02
N GLN A 47 -15.77 7.28 2.56
CA GLN A 47 -17.14 6.77 2.70
C GLN A 47 -18.03 7.70 3.52
N GLN A 48 -17.49 8.24 4.62
CA GLN A 48 -18.19 9.16 5.51
C GLN A 48 -18.11 10.64 5.07
N LYS A 49 -17.41 10.93 3.96
CA LYS A 49 -17.14 12.29 3.44
C LYS A 49 -16.47 13.22 4.48
N ILE A 50 -15.59 12.66 5.31
CA ILE A 50 -14.85 13.38 6.34
C ILE A 50 -13.58 13.97 5.73
N SER A 51 -13.45 15.30 5.80
CA SER A 51 -12.23 15.98 5.37
C SER A 51 -11.12 15.87 6.42
N ARG A 52 -9.86 16.09 6.02
CA ARG A 52 -8.72 16.21 6.95
C ARG A 52 -8.92 17.31 8.00
N VAL A 53 -9.59 18.41 7.62
CA VAL A 53 -9.93 19.51 8.54
C VAL A 53 -10.94 19.02 9.59
N GLU A 54 -11.98 18.32 9.16
CA GLU A 54 -12.98 17.77 10.07
C GLU A 54 -12.37 16.72 11.01
N LEU A 55 -11.55 15.80 10.50
CA LEU A 55 -10.84 14.83 11.34
C LEU A 55 -9.94 15.52 12.37
N SER A 56 -9.22 16.59 11.98
CA SER A 56 -8.39 17.37 12.91
C SER A 56 -9.22 18.00 14.03
N ARG A 57 -10.42 18.50 13.72
CA ARG A 57 -11.37 19.05 14.69
C ARG A 57 -11.89 17.97 15.65
N ARG A 58 -12.27 16.80 15.15
CA ARG A 58 -12.72 15.67 15.97
C ARG A 58 -11.62 15.16 16.91
N LEU A 59 -10.38 15.18 16.45
CA LEU A 59 -9.22 14.74 17.23
C LEU A 59 -8.68 15.83 18.19
N GLY A 60 -9.03 17.10 18.00
CA GLY A 60 -8.45 18.21 18.77
C GLY A 60 -6.97 18.42 18.48
N VAL A 61 -6.53 18.25 17.23
CA VAL A 61 -5.13 18.34 16.79
C VAL A 61 -5.00 19.24 15.56
N SER A 62 -3.77 19.58 15.17
CA SER A 62 -3.55 20.40 13.97
C SER A 62 -3.84 19.62 12.69
N LYS A 63 -4.26 20.33 11.63
CA LYS A 63 -4.40 19.76 10.28
C LYS A 63 -3.09 19.16 9.77
N SER A 64 -1.95 19.82 10.07
CA SER A 64 -0.62 19.32 9.70
C SER A 64 -0.32 17.97 10.34
N TYR A 65 -0.69 17.78 11.61
CA TYR A 65 -0.53 16.49 12.29
C TYR A 65 -1.36 15.40 11.62
N VAL A 66 -2.62 15.69 11.24
CA VAL A 66 -3.45 14.74 10.46
C VAL A 66 -2.81 14.40 9.11
N THR A 67 -2.24 15.38 8.40
CA THR A 67 -1.54 15.12 7.13
C THR A 67 -0.36 14.17 7.33
N LYS A 68 0.45 14.37 8.38
CA LYS A 68 1.58 13.49 8.69
C LYS A 68 1.14 12.06 9.02
N ILE A 69 0.09 11.91 9.84
CA ILE A 69 -0.49 10.59 10.14
C ILE A 69 -0.90 9.86 8.87
N LEU A 70 -1.66 10.54 8.01
CA LEU A 70 -2.19 9.94 6.77
C LEU A 70 -1.09 9.64 5.75
N GLY A 71 0.03 10.35 5.79
CA GLY A 71 1.22 10.06 4.98
C GLY A 71 2.13 8.98 5.56
N ALA A 72 1.77 8.36 6.69
CA ALA A 72 2.63 7.45 7.47
C ALA A 72 4.00 8.04 7.86
N ASP A 73 4.15 9.37 7.81
CA ASP A 73 5.39 10.12 8.09
C ASP A 73 5.60 10.33 9.61
N VAL A 74 5.00 9.48 10.43
CA VAL A 74 5.11 9.49 11.90
C VAL A 74 4.95 8.10 12.46
N ASN A 75 5.71 7.80 13.51
CA ASN A 75 5.49 6.60 14.30
C ASN A 75 4.16 6.72 15.08
N LEU A 76 3.14 5.98 14.66
CA LEU A 76 1.81 6.01 15.26
C LEU A 76 1.77 5.13 16.49
N THR A 77 1.35 5.69 17.63
CA THR A 77 1.08 4.89 18.83
C THR A 77 -0.26 4.18 18.70
N ALA A 78 -0.42 3.02 19.34
CA ALA A 78 -1.71 2.33 19.46
C ALA A 78 -2.81 3.27 20.03
N ARG A 79 -2.45 4.15 20.98
CA ARG A 79 -3.35 5.17 21.52
C ARG A 79 -3.84 6.14 20.43
N THR A 80 -2.97 6.56 19.53
CA THR A 80 -3.32 7.44 18.40
C THR A 80 -4.28 6.72 17.45
N LEU A 81 -4.00 5.46 17.09
CA LEU A 81 -4.86 4.67 16.21
C LEU A 81 -6.27 4.48 16.80
N VAL A 82 -6.36 4.15 18.09
CA VAL A 82 -7.66 4.04 18.78
C VAL A 82 -8.41 5.37 18.76
N ARG A 83 -7.73 6.50 19.01
CA ARG A 83 -8.37 7.83 18.95
C ARG A 83 -8.93 8.15 17.55
N ILE A 84 -8.18 7.81 16.50
CA ILE A 84 -8.62 8.01 15.11
C ILE A 84 -9.85 7.16 14.82
N ALA A 85 -9.80 5.85 15.12
CA ALA A 85 -10.93 4.96 14.93
C ALA A 85 -12.19 5.50 15.63
N ARG A 86 -12.06 5.89 16.91
CA ARG A 86 -13.17 6.47 17.67
C ARG A 86 -13.69 7.80 17.09
N ALA A 87 -12.81 8.65 16.56
CA ALA A 87 -13.20 9.90 15.90
C ALA A 87 -13.96 9.66 14.58
N LEU A 88 -13.72 8.52 13.93
CA LEU A 88 -14.45 8.06 12.74
C LEU A 88 -15.69 7.22 13.07
N GLY A 89 -16.00 7.00 14.36
CA GLY A 89 -17.12 6.14 14.76
C GLY A 89 -16.86 4.64 14.56
N CYS A 90 -15.60 4.25 14.37
CA CYS A 90 -15.15 2.89 14.14
C CYS A 90 -14.56 2.26 15.41
N GLU A 91 -14.33 0.95 15.35
CA GLU A 91 -13.60 0.20 16.36
C GLU A 91 -12.30 -0.34 15.77
N LEU A 92 -11.20 -0.17 16.50
CA LEU A 92 -9.92 -0.76 16.11
C LEU A 92 -9.83 -2.16 16.71
N THR A 93 -9.71 -3.18 15.87
CA THR A 93 -9.43 -4.54 16.34
C THR A 93 -7.92 -4.73 16.50
N PRO A 94 -7.46 -5.42 17.57
CA PRO A 94 -6.04 -5.66 17.77
C PRO A 94 -5.50 -6.63 16.72
N PRO A 95 -4.26 -6.42 16.21
CA PRO A 95 -3.63 -7.37 15.31
C PRO A 95 -3.46 -8.73 15.97
N ARG A 96 -3.53 -9.81 15.17
CA ARG A 96 -3.37 -11.18 15.63
C ARG A 96 -2.03 -11.74 15.16
N LEU A 97 -1.32 -12.41 16.07
CA LEU A 97 -0.09 -13.11 15.71
C LEU A 97 -0.41 -14.32 14.82
N LYS A 98 0.37 -14.48 13.76
CA LYS A 98 0.33 -15.64 12.87
C LYS A 98 1.67 -16.38 12.96
N ARG A 99 1.64 -17.72 12.89
CA ARG A 99 2.86 -18.51 12.84
C ARG A 99 3.48 -18.37 11.45
N ARG A 100 4.78 -18.06 11.38
CA ARG A 100 5.51 -18.05 10.12
C ARG A 100 5.37 -19.42 9.42
N GLY A 101 4.96 -19.42 8.15
CA GLY A 101 4.80 -20.65 7.36
C GLY A 101 3.47 -21.40 7.53
N SER A 102 2.51 -20.92 8.33
CA SER A 102 1.13 -21.45 8.25
C SER A 102 0.48 -20.96 6.95
N GLU A 103 -0.13 -21.86 6.18
CA GLU A 103 -0.86 -21.57 4.92
C GLU A 103 -1.96 -20.54 5.13
N THR A 104 -1.60 -19.26 5.12
CA THR A 104 -2.48 -18.13 4.89
C THR A 104 -1.57 -17.06 4.33
N SER A 105 -1.46 -17.07 3.00
CA SER A 105 -0.69 -16.12 2.21
C SER A 105 -0.92 -14.71 2.73
N ALA A 106 0.19 -14.00 2.93
CA ALA A 106 0.27 -12.69 3.57
C ALA A 106 -0.86 -11.73 3.17
N ASP A 107 -1.63 -11.24 4.16
CA ASP A 107 -2.63 -10.19 3.95
C ASP A 107 -1.99 -8.82 3.64
N PHE A 108 -0.68 -8.67 3.83
CA PHE A 108 0.09 -7.55 3.28
C PHE A 108 0.42 -7.77 1.80
N VAL A 109 -0.59 -8.12 1.00
CA VAL A 109 -0.45 -8.04 -0.45
C VAL A 109 -0.45 -6.55 -0.77
N ILE A 110 0.75 -5.94 -0.79
CA ILE A 110 1.02 -4.97 -1.83
C ILE A 110 0.77 -5.77 -3.11
N GLU A 111 -0.46 -5.76 -3.63
CA GLU A 111 -0.69 -6.19 -4.99
C GLU A 111 0.15 -5.20 -5.78
N LEU A 112 1.37 -5.61 -6.15
CA LEU A 112 2.05 -4.96 -7.25
C LEU A 112 0.98 -4.89 -8.33
N PRO A 113 0.58 -3.69 -8.80
CA PRO A 113 -0.40 -3.58 -9.84
C PRO A 113 0.08 -4.52 -10.93
N LYS A 114 -0.72 -5.56 -11.23
CA LYS A 114 -0.37 -6.54 -12.27
C LYS A 114 0.03 -5.68 -13.46
N PRO A 115 1.27 -5.79 -13.99
CA PRO A 115 1.72 -4.91 -15.05
C PRO A 115 0.69 -5.03 -16.17
N SER A 116 -0.13 -4.00 -16.33
CA SER A 116 -1.20 -3.95 -17.31
C SER A 116 -0.57 -3.62 -18.65
N MET A 117 0.35 -4.47 -19.10
CA MET A 117 0.88 -4.48 -20.46
C MET A 117 1.21 -5.93 -20.78
N SER A 118 0.20 -6.64 -21.29
CA SER A 118 0.49 -7.82 -22.11
C SER A 118 1.32 -7.35 -23.31
N SER A 119 2.37 -8.10 -23.64
CA SER A 119 3.32 -7.84 -24.72
C SER A 119 2.70 -7.90 -26.13
N THR A 120 1.38 -7.85 -26.24
CA THR A 120 0.63 -8.02 -27.49
C THR A 120 0.13 -6.68 -28.06
N ASP A 121 0.07 -5.62 -27.26
CA ASP A 121 -0.48 -4.32 -27.72
C ASP A 121 0.53 -3.36 -28.35
N LEU A 122 1.84 -3.65 -28.27
CA LEU A 122 2.86 -2.75 -28.84
C LEU A 122 2.94 -2.79 -30.38
N THR A 123 2.42 -3.85 -31.01
CA THR A 123 2.32 -3.95 -32.47
C THR A 123 1.05 -3.30 -33.03
N ALA A 124 -0.02 -3.19 -32.24
CA ALA A 124 -1.28 -2.60 -32.71
C ALA A 124 -1.28 -1.06 -32.69
N SER A 125 -0.55 -0.42 -31.77
CA SER A 125 -0.55 1.05 -31.67
C SER A 125 0.35 1.76 -32.70
N LYS A 126 1.29 1.06 -33.35
CA LYS A 126 2.13 1.64 -34.43
C LYS A 126 1.48 1.59 -35.82
N ALA A 127 0.39 0.85 -36.02
CA ALA A 127 -0.29 0.74 -37.31
C ALA A 127 -1.37 1.82 -37.55
N ARG A 128 -1.92 2.47 -36.52
CA ARG A 128 -2.96 3.51 -36.68
C ARG A 128 -2.43 4.92 -36.93
N LYS A 129 -1.15 5.20 -36.71
CA LYS A 129 -0.56 6.56 -36.88
C LYS A 129 0.04 6.84 -38.27
N ARG A 130 -0.17 5.97 -39.26
CA ARG A 130 0.35 6.12 -40.64
C ARG A 130 -0.73 6.16 -41.75
N LYS A 131 -2.02 6.25 -41.42
CA LYS A 131 -3.13 6.36 -42.38
C LYS A 131 -4.01 7.61 -42.19
N ALA A 132 -3.49 8.63 -41.52
CA ALA A 132 -4.10 9.95 -41.46
C ALA A 132 -3.00 10.99 -41.66
N SER A 133 -2.53 11.10 -42.91
CA SER A 133 -1.88 12.28 -43.46
C SER A 133 -2.05 12.30 -44.96
#